data_AF-A0A8R1E6V6-F1
#
_entry.id   AF-A0A8R1E6V6-F1
#
_cell.length_a   1.000
_cell.length_b   1.000
_cell.length_c   1.000
_cell.angle_alpha   90.00
_cell.angle_beta   90.00
_cell.angle_gamma   90.00
#
_symmetry.space_group_name_H-M   'P 1'
#
loop_
_entity.id
_entity.type
_entity.pdbx_description
1 polymer ?
#
loop_
_entity_poly.entity_id
_entity_poly.type
_entity_poly.pdbx_seq_one_letter_code
_entity_poly.pdbx_strand_id
1 'polypeptide(L)'
;MSNDMIQTRGVLSEPARCICDPVRAVKEVAQSFFKELNQRSDTIIQLLPEFLYRLSCTGERMPFKSYKTVFEFLIQLLKEKPKSNTETMIDRVCIKFSGIDMNDTEAPKYLLVALSKFAQNDGGIHKLQDNWRHWSKFLCHPQVAREYRQMIEHLESSSKNEEYKHHCSELLASIDKIQEEGLSKDDMASAPATSKVCGFFIGL
;
A
#
# COMPACT_ATOMS: atom_id res chain seq x y z
N MET A 1 16.16 15.92 13.10
CA MET A 1 14.77 15.43 13.18
C MET A 1 14.52 15.04 14.62
N SER A 2 13.67 15.79 15.32
CA SER A 2 13.55 15.79 16.78
C SER A 2 13.03 14.44 17.31
N ASN A 3 13.60 13.98 18.42
CA ASN A 3 13.21 12.76 19.15
C ASN A 3 11.69 12.65 19.41
N ASP A 4 10.97 13.79 19.46
CA ASP A 4 9.52 13.85 19.68
C ASP A 4 8.69 13.18 18.58
N MET A 5 9.15 13.23 17.32
CA MET A 5 8.46 12.57 16.19
C MET A 5 8.61 11.05 16.23
N ILE A 6 9.71 10.54 16.77
CA ILE A 6 9.94 9.10 16.92
C ILE A 6 9.06 8.55 18.05
N GLN A 7 8.87 9.31 19.13
CA GLN A 7 7.96 8.95 20.22
C GLN A 7 6.48 8.99 19.80
N THR A 8 6.02 10.03 19.10
CA THR A 8 4.60 10.11 18.67
C THR A 8 4.21 9.05 17.64
N ARG A 9 5.16 8.60 16.81
CA ARG A 9 4.91 7.48 15.90
C ARG A 9 4.69 6.22 16.72
N GLY A 10 5.60 5.87 17.64
CA GLY A 10 5.46 4.72 18.55
C GLY A 10 4.11 4.68 19.27
N VAL A 11 3.71 5.79 19.87
CA VAL A 11 2.54 5.86 20.79
C VAL A 11 1.22 5.35 20.23
N LEU A 12 1.01 5.37 18.90
CA LEU A 12 -0.29 5.05 18.31
C LEU A 12 -0.40 3.63 17.74
N SER A 13 0.71 2.87 17.65
CA SER A 13 0.66 1.47 17.21
C SER A 13 -0.05 0.56 18.23
N GLU A 14 0.21 0.77 19.52
CA GLU A 14 -0.34 -0.01 20.62
C GLU A 14 -1.85 0.22 20.75
N PRO A 15 -2.36 1.47 20.79
CA PRO A 15 -3.79 1.74 20.66
C PRO A 15 -4.42 1.10 19.41
N ALA A 16 -3.72 1.08 18.26
CA ALA A 16 -4.25 0.46 17.05
C ALA A 16 -4.43 -1.06 17.21
N ARG A 17 -3.56 -1.74 17.96
CA ARG A 17 -3.72 -3.17 18.30
C ARG A 17 -4.96 -3.41 19.14
N CYS A 18 -5.26 -2.50 20.07
CA CYS A 18 -6.41 -2.60 20.96
C CYS A 18 -7.76 -2.55 20.23
N ILE A 19 -7.83 -2.13 18.96
CA ILE A 19 -9.06 -2.22 18.13
C ILE A 19 -9.53 -3.68 17.99
N CYS A 20 -8.61 -4.65 18.08
CA CYS A 20 -8.90 -6.08 18.03
C CYS A 20 -8.80 -6.76 19.40
N ASP A 21 -8.81 -6.00 20.49
CA ASP A 21 -8.70 -6.57 21.84
C ASP A 21 -9.89 -7.49 22.16
N PRO A 22 -9.66 -8.66 22.80
CA PRO A 22 -10.74 -9.54 23.21
C PRO A 22 -11.66 -8.92 24.28
N VAL A 23 -11.15 -8.00 25.09
CA VAL A 23 -11.92 -7.28 26.10
C VAL A 23 -12.68 -6.14 25.42
N ARG A 24 -14.02 -6.27 25.38
CA ARG A 24 -14.91 -5.30 24.72
C ARG A 24 -14.63 -3.85 25.13
N ALA A 25 -14.46 -3.59 26.43
CA ALA A 25 -14.21 -2.25 26.94
C ALA A 25 -12.90 -1.64 26.38
N VAL A 26 -11.83 -2.44 26.29
CA VAL A 26 -10.53 -2.00 25.73
C VAL A 26 -10.69 -1.65 24.26
N LYS A 27 -11.38 -2.51 23.50
CA LYS A 27 -11.71 -2.26 22.09
C LYS A 27 -12.53 -0.99 21.88
N GLU A 28 -13.58 -0.78 22.68
CA GLU A 28 -14.46 0.40 22.58
C GLU A 28 -13.71 1.69 22.88
N VAL A 29 -12.83 1.68 23.88
CA VAL A 29 -11.96 2.82 24.22
C VAL A 29 -10.99 3.12 23.07
N ALA A 30 -10.32 2.10 22.52
CA ALA A 30 -9.41 2.29 21.40
C ALA A 30 -10.12 2.85 20.15
N GLN A 31 -11.29 2.30 19.80
CA GLN A 31 -12.07 2.77 18.66
C GLN A 31 -12.54 4.22 18.85
N SER A 32 -13.00 4.57 20.06
CA SER A 32 -13.43 5.94 20.39
C SER A 32 -12.26 6.92 20.31
N PHE A 33 -11.10 6.53 20.82
CA PHE A 33 -9.87 7.32 20.72
C PHE A 33 -9.51 7.67 19.26
N PHE A 34 -9.51 6.70 18.34
CA PHE A 34 -9.23 6.98 16.93
C PHE A 34 -10.31 7.81 16.24
N LYS A 35 -11.59 7.61 16.59
CA LYS A 35 -12.68 8.46 16.07
C LYS A 35 -12.48 9.92 16.48
N GLU A 36 -12.23 10.17 17.77
CA GLU A 36 -11.96 11.52 18.28
C GLU A 36 -10.70 12.12 17.66
N LEU A 37 -9.63 11.33 17.52
CA LEU A 37 -8.38 11.78 16.90
C LEU A 37 -8.59 12.19 15.44
N ASN A 38 -9.37 11.41 14.68
CA ASN A 38 -9.71 11.71 13.29
C ASN A 38 -10.55 12.99 13.17
N GLN A 39 -11.50 13.21 14.09
CA GLN A 39 -12.31 14.42 14.10
C GLN A 39 -11.47 15.68 14.37
N ARG A 40 -10.50 15.59 15.29
CA ARG A 40 -9.69 16.73 15.74
C ARG A 40 -8.50 17.05 14.84
N SER A 41 -8.01 16.10 14.05
CA SER A 41 -6.74 16.25 13.33
C SER A 41 -6.67 15.40 12.06
N ASP A 42 -5.64 15.62 11.24
CA ASP A 42 -5.30 14.76 10.09
C ASP A 42 -4.21 13.72 10.44
N THR A 43 -3.95 13.50 11.74
CA THR A 43 -2.87 12.65 12.24
C THR A 43 -2.96 11.21 11.73
N ILE A 44 -4.16 10.64 11.60
CA ILE A 44 -4.34 9.29 11.06
C ILE A 44 -3.87 9.22 9.59
N ILE A 45 -4.25 10.18 8.74
CA ILE A 45 -3.81 10.23 7.33
C ILE A 45 -2.29 10.40 7.25
N GLN A 46 -1.73 11.24 8.11
CA GLN A 46 -0.29 11.50 8.14
C GLN A 46 0.50 10.28 8.60
N LEU A 47 -0.02 9.50 9.54
CA LEU A 47 0.68 8.35 10.12
C LEU A 47 0.27 7.00 9.52
N LEU A 48 -0.74 6.95 8.65
CA LEU A 48 -1.22 5.70 8.05
C LEU A 48 -0.07 4.87 7.45
N PRO A 49 0.84 5.40 6.60
CA PRO A 49 1.93 4.59 6.04
C PRO A 49 2.83 3.97 7.12
N GLU A 50 3.04 4.69 8.22
CA GLU A 50 3.85 4.25 9.34
C GLU A 50 3.15 3.17 10.19
N PHE A 51 1.81 3.26 10.36
CA PHE A 51 1.03 2.20 11.01
C PHE A 51 1.02 0.94 10.17
N LEU A 52 0.76 1.05 8.87
CA LEU A 52 0.71 -0.10 7.98
C LEU A 52 2.05 -0.81 7.96
N TYR A 53 3.16 -0.06 7.89
CA TYR A 53 4.50 -0.62 7.93
C TYR A 53 4.80 -1.36 9.24
N ARG A 54 4.65 -0.71 10.40
CA ARG A 54 5.03 -1.30 11.69
C ARG A 54 4.21 -2.52 12.07
N LEU A 55 2.90 -2.49 11.81
CA LEU A 55 2.04 -3.64 12.07
C LEU A 55 2.34 -4.85 11.14
N SER A 56 3.17 -4.66 10.12
CA SER A 56 3.55 -5.67 9.11
C SER A 56 5.00 -6.17 9.27
N CYS A 57 5.86 -5.41 9.94
CA CYS A 57 7.29 -5.71 10.02
C CYS A 57 7.65 -6.69 11.14
N THR A 58 8.73 -7.44 10.91
CA THR A 58 9.26 -8.42 11.85
C THR A 58 9.61 -7.75 13.20
N GLY A 59 9.12 -8.31 14.30
CA GLY A 59 9.22 -7.75 15.66
C GLY A 59 7.90 -7.16 16.19
N GLU A 60 7.14 -6.50 15.32
CA GLU A 60 5.84 -5.88 15.63
C GLU A 60 4.71 -6.41 14.74
N ARG A 61 4.89 -7.56 14.10
CA ARG A 61 3.88 -8.09 13.18
C ARG A 61 2.60 -8.46 13.94
N MET A 62 1.49 -7.88 13.51
CA MET A 62 0.16 -8.23 13.99
C MET A 62 -0.36 -9.47 13.24
N PRO A 63 -1.17 -10.35 13.85
CA PRO A 63 -1.86 -11.41 13.11
C PRO A 63 -2.62 -10.84 11.90
N PHE A 64 -2.46 -11.46 10.74
CA PHE A 64 -2.97 -10.91 9.46
C PHE A 64 -4.47 -10.60 9.49
N LYS A 65 -5.28 -11.44 10.15
CA LYS A 65 -6.72 -11.19 10.32
C LYS A 65 -7.00 -9.91 11.11
N SER A 66 -6.31 -9.71 12.23
CA SER A 66 -6.43 -8.50 13.04
C SER A 66 -5.95 -7.27 12.27
N TYR A 67 -4.88 -7.40 11.48
CA TYR A 67 -4.39 -6.31 10.63
C TYR A 67 -5.46 -5.84 9.65
N LYS A 68 -6.15 -6.76 8.96
CA LYS A 68 -7.25 -6.42 8.06
C LYS A 68 -8.36 -5.66 8.79
N THR A 69 -8.76 -6.11 9.98
CA THR A 69 -9.77 -5.42 10.80
C THR A 69 -9.33 -4.00 11.19
N VAL A 70 -8.08 -3.83 11.61
CA VAL A 70 -7.51 -2.50 11.94
C VAL A 70 -7.46 -1.62 10.70
N PHE A 71 -6.96 -2.15 9.58
CA PHE A 71 -6.87 -1.45 8.31
C PHE A 71 -8.26 -0.95 7.85
N GLU A 72 -9.26 -1.83 7.81
CA GLU A 72 -10.62 -1.49 7.41
C GLU A 72 -11.22 -0.39 8.30
N PHE A 73 -11.02 -0.49 9.62
CA PHE A 73 -11.46 0.53 10.56
C PHE A 73 -10.80 1.89 10.26
N LEU A 74 -9.48 1.94 10.08
CA LEU A 74 -8.75 3.17 9.77
C LEU A 74 -9.20 3.76 8.44
N ILE A 75 -9.31 2.95 7.38
CA ILE A 75 -9.78 3.42 6.06
C ILE A 75 -11.20 3.98 6.14
N GLN A 76 -12.09 3.37 6.93
CA GLN A 76 -13.44 3.88 7.10
C GLN A 76 -13.46 5.28 7.75
N LEU A 77 -12.59 5.53 8.73
CA LEU A 77 -12.44 6.87 9.31
C LEU A 77 -11.94 7.90 8.28
N LEU A 78 -11.05 7.48 7.38
CA LEU A 78 -10.47 8.39 6.39
C LEU A 78 -11.42 8.77 5.26
N LYS A 79 -12.42 7.94 4.95
CA LYS A 79 -13.45 8.28 3.93
C LYS A 79 -14.22 9.55 4.27
N GLU A 80 -14.34 9.89 5.55
CA GLU A 80 -15.02 11.10 6.02
C GLU A 80 -14.18 12.37 5.80
N LYS A 81 -12.92 12.23 5.36
CA LYS A 81 -11.99 13.35 5.16
C LYS A 81 -11.87 13.73 3.68
N PRO A 82 -12.16 14.99 3.31
CA PRO A 82 -12.04 15.47 1.92
C PRO A 82 -10.60 15.50 1.40
N LYS A 83 -9.59 15.43 2.30
CA LYS A 83 -8.16 15.44 1.96
C LYS A 83 -7.53 14.05 1.81
N SER A 84 -8.31 12.96 1.89
CA SER A 84 -7.75 11.61 1.72
C SER A 84 -7.46 11.32 0.23
N ASN A 85 -6.38 11.89 -0.30
CA ASN A 85 -5.92 11.54 -1.64
C ASN A 85 -5.27 10.14 -1.59
N THR A 86 -6.01 9.13 -2.04
CA THR A 86 -5.56 7.74 -2.10
C THR A 86 -4.40 7.50 -3.05
N GLU A 87 -4.21 8.32 -4.10
CA GLU A 87 -3.09 8.16 -5.04
C GLU A 87 -1.75 8.48 -4.37
N THR A 88 -1.68 9.60 -3.63
CA THR A 88 -0.47 9.94 -2.85
C THR A 88 -0.19 8.94 -1.72
N MET A 89 -1.19 8.15 -1.33
CA MET A 89 -1.02 7.14 -0.29
C MET A 89 -0.21 5.94 -0.79
N ILE A 90 -0.37 5.56 -2.06
CA ILE A 90 0.41 4.48 -2.68
C ILE A 90 1.90 4.81 -2.62
N ASP A 91 2.29 6.00 -3.07
CA ASP A 91 3.68 6.46 -3.02
C ASP A 91 4.27 6.34 -1.60
N ARG A 92 3.54 6.88 -0.62
CA ARG A 92 4.00 6.93 0.78
C ARG A 92 4.10 5.56 1.43
N VAL A 93 3.19 4.65 1.11
CA VAL A 93 3.19 3.26 1.63
C VAL A 93 4.30 2.45 0.96
N CYS A 94 4.43 2.50 -0.36
CA CYS A 94 5.49 1.79 -1.08
C CYS A 94 6.89 2.19 -0.58
N ILE A 95 7.14 3.49 -0.39
CA ILE A 95 8.41 3.99 0.16
C ILE A 95 8.69 3.39 1.54
N LYS A 96 7.68 3.24 2.40
CA LYS A 96 7.87 2.64 3.73
C LYS A 96 8.31 1.18 3.66
N PHE A 97 7.73 0.41 2.75
CA PHE A 97 8.03 -1.00 2.58
C PHE A 97 9.34 -1.25 1.79
N SER A 98 9.90 -0.22 1.15
CA SER A 98 11.11 -0.34 0.32
C SER A 98 12.34 -0.88 1.05
N GLY A 99 12.42 -0.75 2.37
CA GLY A 99 13.50 -1.26 3.21
C GLY A 99 13.34 -2.71 3.68
N ILE A 100 12.19 -3.34 3.44
CA ILE A 100 11.96 -4.74 3.86
C ILE A 100 12.85 -5.68 3.05
N ASP A 101 13.42 -6.68 3.71
CA ASP A 101 14.27 -7.68 3.06
C ASP A 101 13.52 -8.39 1.93
N MET A 102 14.20 -8.64 0.80
CA MET A 102 13.55 -9.29 -0.35
C MET A 102 13.10 -10.72 -0.05
N ASN A 103 13.71 -11.37 0.96
CA ASN A 103 13.38 -12.72 1.39
C ASN A 103 12.19 -12.78 2.37
N ASP A 104 11.64 -11.63 2.81
CA ASP A 104 10.42 -11.61 3.63
C ASP A 104 9.20 -11.89 2.74
N THR A 105 8.53 -13.01 3.00
CA THR A 105 7.33 -13.43 2.27
C THR A 105 6.02 -13.08 2.98
N GLU A 106 6.10 -12.54 4.21
CA GLU A 106 4.94 -12.21 5.02
C GLU A 106 4.57 -10.74 4.89
N ALA A 107 5.51 -9.81 5.10
CA ALA A 107 5.22 -8.38 5.03
C ALA A 107 4.60 -7.92 3.70
N PRO A 108 4.98 -8.46 2.52
CA PRO A 108 4.31 -8.14 1.26
C PRO A 108 2.81 -8.45 1.25
N LYS A 109 2.35 -9.45 2.01
CA LYS A 109 0.92 -9.78 2.11
C LYS A 109 0.11 -8.65 2.78
N TYR A 110 0.73 -7.96 3.73
CA TYR A 110 0.13 -6.83 4.42
C TYR A 110 0.14 -5.58 3.52
N LEU A 111 1.24 -5.35 2.79
CA LEU A 111 1.31 -4.32 1.75
C LEU A 111 0.20 -4.51 0.72
N LEU A 112 -0.03 -5.75 0.27
CA LEU A 112 -1.07 -6.09 -0.70
C LEU A 112 -2.48 -5.66 -0.25
N VAL A 113 -2.81 -5.76 1.04
CA VAL A 113 -4.08 -5.26 1.59
C VAL A 113 -4.24 -3.76 1.34
N ALA A 114 -3.17 -2.98 1.55
CA ALA A 114 -3.20 -1.55 1.32
C ALA A 114 -3.30 -1.22 -0.18
N LEU A 115 -2.45 -1.84 -1.00
CA LEU A 115 -2.38 -1.57 -2.44
C LEU A 115 -3.70 -1.94 -3.15
N SER A 116 -4.27 -3.10 -2.84
CA SER A 116 -5.57 -3.53 -3.39
C SER A 116 -6.69 -2.54 -3.08
N LYS A 117 -6.63 -1.84 -1.95
CA LYS A 117 -7.62 -0.83 -1.57
C LYS A 117 -7.39 0.51 -2.25
N PHE A 118 -6.14 0.97 -2.30
CA PHE A 118 -5.82 2.29 -2.84
C PHE A 118 -5.80 2.33 -4.35
N ALA A 119 -5.50 1.22 -5.02
CA ALA A 119 -5.44 1.16 -6.48
C ALA A 119 -6.82 1.06 -7.16
N GLN A 120 -7.93 1.06 -6.41
CA GLN A 120 -9.29 0.95 -6.94
C GLN A 120 -9.77 2.21 -7.70
N ASN A 121 -9.06 3.33 -7.56
CA ASN A 121 -9.37 4.57 -8.27
C ASN A 121 -8.69 4.64 -9.64
N ASP A 122 -9.21 5.50 -10.52
CA ASP A 122 -8.53 5.84 -11.77
C ASP A 122 -7.12 6.38 -11.45
N GLY A 123 -6.09 5.90 -12.16
CA GLY A 123 -4.69 6.23 -11.89
C GLY A 123 -3.99 5.40 -10.80
N GLY A 124 -4.73 4.60 -10.01
CA GLY A 124 -4.18 3.75 -8.96
C GLY A 124 -3.15 2.74 -9.46
N ILE A 125 -3.42 2.10 -10.62
CA ILE A 125 -2.48 1.14 -11.25
C ILE A 125 -1.22 1.84 -11.75
N HIS A 126 -1.36 3.02 -12.37
CA HIS A 126 -0.20 3.82 -12.77
C HIS A 126 0.68 4.15 -11.56
N LYS A 127 0.09 4.40 -10.38
CA LYS A 127 0.85 4.60 -9.15
C LYS A 127 1.55 3.34 -8.65
N LEU A 128 0.97 2.16 -8.84
CA LEU A 128 1.67 0.90 -8.55
C LEU A 128 2.89 0.73 -9.44
N GLN A 129 2.73 1.01 -10.74
CA GLN A 129 3.80 1.05 -11.73
C GLN A 129 4.88 2.07 -11.35
N ASP A 130 4.53 3.33 -11.08
CA ASP A 130 5.46 4.39 -10.64
C ASP A 130 6.34 3.98 -9.45
N ASN A 131 5.81 3.11 -8.58
CA ASN A 131 6.48 2.65 -7.38
C ASN A 131 7.10 1.25 -7.51
N TRP A 132 7.14 0.67 -8.71
CA TRP A 132 7.61 -0.70 -8.99
C TRP A 132 8.89 -1.06 -8.23
N ARG A 133 9.92 -0.22 -8.35
CA ARG A 133 11.22 -0.38 -7.66
C ARG A 133 11.16 -0.62 -6.15
N HIS A 134 10.07 -0.21 -5.49
CA HIS A 134 9.93 -0.32 -4.04
C HIS A 134 9.38 -1.68 -3.59
N TRP A 135 8.71 -2.43 -4.48
CA TRP A 135 8.02 -3.66 -4.12
C TRP A 135 8.20 -4.82 -5.12
N SER A 136 8.72 -4.58 -6.33
CA SER A 136 8.97 -5.60 -7.36
C SER A 136 9.85 -6.74 -6.87
N LYS A 137 10.83 -6.44 -6.01
CA LYS A 137 11.72 -7.43 -5.39
C LYS A 137 10.99 -8.56 -4.64
N PHE A 138 9.79 -8.30 -4.12
CA PHE A 138 9.02 -9.33 -3.41
C PHE A 138 8.44 -10.37 -4.36
N LEU A 139 8.33 -10.03 -5.65
CA LEU A 139 7.80 -10.90 -6.68
C LEU A 139 8.77 -12.02 -7.03
N CYS A 140 10.05 -11.96 -6.65
CA CYS A 140 10.97 -13.10 -6.77
C CYS A 140 10.46 -14.38 -6.08
N HIS A 141 9.53 -14.25 -5.12
CA HIS A 141 8.88 -15.39 -4.48
C HIS A 141 7.58 -15.77 -5.21
N PRO A 142 7.47 -17.00 -5.76
CA PRO A 142 6.31 -17.40 -6.56
C PRO A 142 4.96 -17.33 -5.84
N GLN A 143 4.96 -17.56 -4.52
CA GLN A 143 3.77 -17.41 -3.70
C GLN A 143 3.29 -15.95 -3.65
N VAL A 144 4.22 -15.02 -3.42
CA VAL A 144 3.92 -13.59 -3.31
C VAL A 144 3.52 -13.05 -4.69
N ALA A 145 4.25 -13.41 -5.74
CA ALA A 145 3.92 -13.04 -7.12
C ALA A 145 2.50 -13.46 -7.49
N ARG A 146 2.10 -14.70 -7.16
CA ARG A 146 0.75 -15.20 -7.42
C ARG A 146 -0.34 -14.38 -6.73
N GLU A 147 -0.13 -14.00 -5.46
CA GLU A 147 -1.09 -13.18 -4.71
C GLU A 147 -1.22 -11.76 -5.29
N TYR A 148 -0.10 -11.15 -5.69
CA TYR A 148 -0.10 -9.83 -6.35
C TYR A 148 -0.76 -9.88 -7.73
N ARG A 149 -0.48 -10.93 -8.51
CA ARG A 149 -1.10 -11.17 -9.81
C ARG A 149 -2.63 -11.27 -9.68
N GLN A 150 -3.12 -12.09 -8.74
CA GLN A 150 -4.56 -12.24 -8.47
C GLN A 150 -5.22 -10.92 -8.06
N MET A 151 -4.53 -10.08 -7.30
CA MET A 151 -5.02 -8.75 -6.94
C MET A 151 -5.20 -7.86 -8.18
N ILE A 152 -4.23 -7.85 -9.10
CA ILE A 152 -4.30 -7.03 -10.32
C ILE A 152 -5.37 -7.56 -11.28
N GLU A 153 -5.50 -8.88 -11.45
CA GLU A 153 -6.59 -9.50 -12.23
C GLU A 153 -7.97 -9.12 -11.68
N HIS A 154 -8.10 -9.08 -10.35
CA HIS A 154 -9.33 -8.63 -9.71
C HIS A 154 -9.62 -7.14 -9.98
N LEU A 155 -8.60 -6.27 -9.92
CA LEU A 155 -8.75 -4.86 -10.25
C LEU A 155 -9.12 -4.65 -11.72
N GLU A 156 -8.47 -5.36 -12.64
CA GLU A 156 -8.75 -5.33 -14.08
C GLU A 156 -10.20 -5.72 -14.38
N SER A 157 -10.65 -6.85 -13.84
CA SER A 157 -12.01 -7.36 -14.04
C SER A 157 -13.09 -6.49 -13.38
N SER A 158 -12.74 -5.71 -12.37
CA SER A 158 -13.66 -4.81 -11.66
C SER A 158 -13.82 -3.44 -12.35
N SER A 159 -12.92 -3.08 -13.27
CA SER A 159 -12.95 -1.80 -13.98
C SER A 159 -13.63 -1.90 -15.34
N LYS A 160 -14.26 -0.80 -15.78
CA LYS A 160 -14.76 -0.62 -17.16
C LYS A 160 -13.88 0.31 -17.99
N ASN A 161 -12.85 0.91 -17.38
CA ASN A 161 -11.94 1.83 -18.03
C ASN A 161 -10.88 1.02 -18.80
N GLU A 162 -10.89 1.11 -20.12
CA GLU A 162 -9.98 0.33 -20.98
C GLU A 162 -8.52 0.74 -20.85
N GLU A 163 -8.22 2.02 -20.58
CA GLU A 163 -6.85 2.49 -20.31
C GLU A 163 -6.34 1.93 -18.98
N TYR A 164 -7.20 1.91 -17.95
CA TYR A 164 -6.88 1.28 -16.67
C TYR A 164 -6.59 -0.23 -16.83
N LYS A 165 -7.41 -0.95 -17.60
CA LYS A 165 -7.19 -2.38 -17.89
C LYS A 165 -5.90 -2.61 -18.67
N HIS A 166 -5.59 -1.75 -19.64
CA HIS A 166 -4.34 -1.83 -20.38
C HIS A 166 -3.14 -1.76 -19.42
N HIS A 167 -3.14 -0.82 -18.48
CA HIS A 167 -2.09 -0.74 -17.47
C HIS A 167 -2.07 -1.96 -16.52
N CYS A 168 -3.22 -2.55 -16.18
CA CYS A 168 -3.25 -3.82 -15.46
C CYS A 168 -2.53 -4.93 -16.24
N SER A 169 -2.87 -5.09 -17.53
CA SER A 169 -2.26 -6.07 -18.42
C SER A 169 -0.73 -5.89 -18.54
N GLU A 170 -0.24 -4.64 -18.64
CA GLU A 170 1.21 -4.35 -18.65
C GLU A 170 1.88 -4.73 -17.32
N LEU A 171 1.23 -4.44 -16.20
CA LEU A 171 1.75 -4.77 -14.88
C LEU A 171 1.77 -6.29 -14.66
N LEU A 172 0.76 -7.01 -15.13
CA LEU A 172 0.72 -8.48 -15.12
C LEU A 172 1.88 -9.07 -15.93
N ALA A 173 2.11 -8.58 -17.14
CA ALA A 173 3.24 -9.01 -17.97
C ALA A 173 4.60 -8.74 -17.28
N SER A 174 4.72 -7.64 -16.54
CA SER A 174 5.92 -7.34 -15.76
C SER A 174 6.14 -8.33 -14.60
N ILE A 175 5.06 -8.78 -13.95
CA ILE A 175 5.12 -9.83 -12.92
C ILE A 175 5.57 -11.16 -13.54
N ASP A 176 4.95 -11.56 -14.65
CA ASP A 176 5.27 -12.82 -15.34
C ASP A 176 6.73 -12.82 -15.82
N LYS A 177 7.22 -11.69 -16.34
CA LYS A 177 8.64 -11.53 -16.70
C LYS A 177 9.59 -11.77 -15.52
N ILE A 178 9.31 -11.22 -14.33
CA ILE A 178 10.13 -11.48 -13.14
C ILE A 178 10.10 -12.98 -12.77
N GLN A 179 8.97 -13.67 -12.97
CA GLN A 179 8.89 -15.12 -12.70
C GLN A 179 9.73 -15.95 -13.67
N GLU A 180 9.79 -15.57 -14.94
CA GLU A 180 10.49 -16.30 -15.99
C GLU A 180 11.99 -15.98 -16.04
N GLU A 181 12.33 -14.70 -15.97
CA GLU A 181 13.69 -14.19 -16.21
C GLU A 181 14.42 -13.79 -14.92
N GLY A 182 13.69 -13.67 -13.81
CA GLY A 182 14.20 -13.11 -12.56
C GLY A 182 14.17 -11.57 -12.55
N LEU A 183 14.45 -11.00 -11.38
CA LEU A 183 14.47 -9.54 -11.19
C LEU A 183 15.72 -8.92 -11.83
N SER A 184 15.53 -7.98 -12.75
CA SER A 184 16.62 -7.29 -13.43
C SER A 184 17.10 -6.07 -12.64
N LYS A 185 18.27 -5.52 -13.02
CA LYS A 185 18.76 -4.25 -12.45
C LYS A 185 17.87 -3.07 -12.84
N ASP A 186 17.25 -3.12 -14.01
CA ASP A 186 16.37 -2.06 -14.51
C ASP A 186 15.06 -1.99 -13.70
N ASP A 187 14.55 -3.13 -13.22
CA ASP A 187 13.39 -3.19 -12.32
C ASP A 187 13.62 -2.50 -10.97
N MET A 188 14.89 -2.40 -10.57
CA MET A 188 15.34 -1.74 -9.34
C MET A 188 15.76 -0.29 -9.58
N ALA A 189 16.07 0.06 -10.84
CA ALA A 189 16.52 1.37 -11.28
C ALA A 189 15.41 2.04 -12.12
N SER A 190 14.45 2.66 -11.42
CA SER A 190 13.38 3.55 -11.92
C SER A 190 12.00 2.93 -12.17
N ALA A 191 10.97 3.79 -12.03
CA ALA A 191 9.59 3.54 -12.43
C ALA A 191 9.55 3.15 -13.93
N PRO A 192 8.69 2.22 -14.36
CA PRO A 192 8.54 1.90 -15.77
C PRO A 192 8.17 3.19 -16.50
N ALA A 193 8.97 3.52 -17.51
CA ALA A 193 8.75 4.70 -18.32
C ALA A 193 7.37 4.57 -18.97
N THR A 194 6.40 5.35 -18.51
CA THR A 194 5.29 5.69 -19.39
C THR A 194 5.91 6.36 -20.60
N SER A 195 5.76 5.69 -21.75
CA SER A 195 6.11 6.27 -23.04
C SER A 195 5.28 7.52 -23.19
N LYS A 196 5.84 8.68 -22.84
CA LYS A 196 5.33 9.96 -23.28
C LYS A 196 5.39 9.91 -24.80
N VAL A 197 4.23 9.72 -25.43
CA VAL A 197 4.03 10.11 -26.82
C VAL A 197 4.18 11.63 -26.82
N CYS A 198 5.42 12.09 -26.92
CA CYS A 198 5.76 13.46 -27.20
C CYS A 198 5.48 13.65 -28.69
N GLY A 199 4.22 13.89 -29.04
CA GLY A 199 3.81 14.34 -30.36
C GLY A 199 4.23 15.79 -30.57
N PHE A 200 5.53 16.03 -30.72
CA PHE A 200 6.00 17.17 -31.50
C PHE A 200 6.04 16.71 -32.96
N PHE A 201 5.07 17.17 -33.75
CA PHE A 201 5.35 17.43 -35.16
C PHE A 201 5.03 18.89 -35.48
N ILE A 202 6.09 19.52 -35.94
CA ILE A 202 6.25 20.89 -36.36
C ILE A 202 5.71 21.03 -37.79
N GLY A 203 5.05 22.14 -38.07
CA GLY A 203 5.13 22.81 -39.37
C GLY A 203 4.05 22.50 -40.40
N LEU A 204 3.11 23.44 -40.57
CA LEU A 204 3.01 24.32 -41.74
C LEU A 204 2.13 25.53 -41.40
#